data_AF-A0A164IJE6-F1
#
_entry.id   AF-A0A164IJE6-F1
#
_cell.length_a   1.000
_cell.length_b   1.000
_cell.length_c   1.000
_cell.angle_alpha   90.00
_cell.angle_beta   90.00
_cell.angle_gamma   90.00
#
_symmetry.space_group_name_H-M   'P 1'
#
loop_
_entity.id
_entity.type
_entity.pdbx_description
1 polymer ?
#
loop_
_entity_poly.entity_id
_entity_poly.type
_entity_poly.pdbx_seq_one_letter_code
_entity_poly.pdbx_strand_id
1 'polypeptide(L)'
;KGPRQKLAGMLTAADEAIGQVVAALEQAGLRENTLIIFSSDNGGPKPGTNTPLRGFKGSICEGGVRAAGFVNWPGHIPNGVRIKEPMHTVDWYPTLVKLAGGSIEQTNPLDGKDVWSMLSEGKPSPHEAILSVQTPERAAIRMGDWKLLMNASDKIADGMPE
;
A
#
# COMPACT_ATOMS: atom_id res chain seq x y z
N LYS A 1 -16.13 17.34 -20.06
CA LYS A 1 -16.81 16.31 -19.24
C LYS A 1 -16.34 14.94 -19.69
N GLY A 2 -15.87 14.07 -18.79
CA GLY A 2 -15.37 12.75 -19.20
C GLY A 2 -15.08 11.82 -18.01
N PRO A 3 -14.72 10.55 -18.27
CA PRO A 3 -14.46 9.55 -17.22
C PRO A 3 -13.46 10.00 -16.16
N ARG A 4 -12.39 10.71 -16.54
CA ARG A 4 -11.39 11.24 -15.59
C ARG A 4 -11.93 12.32 -14.66
N GLN A 5 -12.87 13.15 -15.13
CA GLN A 5 -13.51 14.16 -14.29
C GLN A 5 -14.39 13.49 -13.22
N LYS A 6 -15.09 12.42 -13.58
CA LYS A 6 -15.87 11.62 -12.61
C LYS A 6 -14.95 10.98 -11.57
N LEU A 7 -13.83 10.40 -12.01
CA LEU A 7 -12.82 9.85 -11.11
C LEU A 7 -12.28 10.89 -10.12
N ALA A 8 -11.97 12.10 -10.60
CA ALA A 8 -11.54 13.19 -9.72
C ALA A 8 -12.61 13.55 -8.67
N GLY A 9 -13.88 13.63 -9.07
CA GLY A 9 -14.98 13.87 -8.12
C GLY A 9 -15.13 12.77 -7.08
N MET A 10 -14.95 11.50 -7.46
CA MET A 10 -14.95 10.38 -6.50
C MET A 10 -13.78 10.46 -5.53
N LEU A 11 -12.59 10.83 -6.01
CA LEU A 11 -11.41 11.01 -5.15
C LEU A 11 -11.59 12.19 -4.18
N THR A 12 -12.16 13.31 -4.62
CA THR A 12 -12.49 14.44 -3.74
C THR A 12 -13.46 14.04 -2.63
N ALA A 13 -14.54 13.31 -2.97
CA ALA A 13 -15.49 12.84 -1.97
C ALA A 13 -14.84 11.87 -0.95
N ALA A 14 -13.92 11.01 -1.40
CA ALA A 14 -13.17 10.12 -0.51
C ALA A 14 -12.22 10.89 0.42
N ASP A 15 -11.52 11.90 -0.10
CA ASP A 15 -10.64 12.78 0.68
C ASP A 15 -11.42 13.56 1.76
N GLU A 16 -12.56 14.15 1.40
CA GLU A 16 -13.46 14.81 2.34
C GLU A 16 -13.96 13.86 3.44
N ALA A 17 -14.32 12.62 3.08
CA ALA A 17 -14.75 11.62 4.06
C ALA A 17 -13.62 11.20 5.02
N ILE A 18 -12.38 11.06 4.53
CA ILE A 18 -11.21 10.83 5.39
C ILE A 18 -11.03 12.01 6.37
N GLY A 19 -11.18 13.24 5.88
CA GLY A 19 -11.14 14.45 6.72
C GLY A 19 -12.18 14.42 7.84
N GLN A 20 -13.40 13.94 7.56
CA GLN A 20 -14.45 13.78 8.58
C GLN A 20 -14.09 12.73 9.63
N VAL A 21 -13.48 11.61 9.25
CA VAL A 21 -12.99 10.59 10.19
C VAL A 21 -11.90 11.17 11.09
N VAL A 22 -10.94 11.90 10.52
CA VAL A 22 -9.86 12.55 11.29
C VAL A 22 -10.44 13.57 12.28
N ALA A 23 -11.35 14.43 11.82
CA ALA A 23 -12.01 15.42 12.67
C ALA A 23 -12.80 14.78 13.82
N ALA A 24 -13.47 13.65 13.56
CA ALA A 24 -14.18 12.91 14.62
C ALA A 24 -13.22 12.33 15.66
N LEU A 25 -12.06 11.80 15.25
CA LEU A 25 -11.02 11.32 16.17
C LEU A 25 -10.44 12.46 17.03
N GLU A 26 -10.26 13.65 16.46
CA GLU A 26 -9.81 14.85 17.17
C GLU A 26 -10.85 15.33 18.18
N GLN A 27 -12.12 15.45 17.78
CA GLN A 27 -13.22 15.83 18.67
C GLN A 27 -13.42 14.86 19.82
N ALA A 28 -13.19 13.57 19.59
CA ALA A 28 -13.25 12.54 20.62
C ALA A 28 -11.99 12.50 21.51
N GLY A 29 -10.95 13.29 21.23
CA GLY A 29 -9.69 13.27 21.97
C GLY A 29 -8.87 12.00 21.78
N LEU A 30 -9.12 11.22 20.72
CA LEU A 30 -8.47 9.93 20.44
C LEU A 30 -7.26 10.05 19.51
N ARG A 31 -7.02 11.23 18.96
CA ARG A 31 -6.09 11.43 17.84
C ARG A 31 -4.63 11.04 18.14
N GLU A 32 -4.13 11.36 19.34
CA GLU A 32 -2.76 11.06 19.75
C GLU A 32 -2.50 9.55 19.96
N ASN A 33 -3.55 8.76 20.23
CA ASN A 33 -3.48 7.32 20.40
C ASN A 33 -4.16 6.56 19.24
N THR A 34 -4.08 7.12 18.03
CA THR A 34 -4.64 6.49 16.82
C THR A 34 -3.62 6.46 15.69
N LEU A 35 -3.29 5.25 15.25
CA LEU A 35 -2.58 5.02 13.98
C LEU A 35 -3.56 5.09 12.82
N ILE A 36 -3.32 6.00 11.88
CA ILE A 36 -4.03 6.06 10.60
C ILE A 36 -3.14 5.45 9.51
N ILE A 37 -3.70 4.49 8.77
CA ILE A 37 -3.07 3.87 7.60
C ILE A 37 -3.98 4.12 6.41
N PHE A 38 -3.41 4.71 5.36
CA PHE A 38 -4.03 4.78 4.05
C PHE A 38 -3.25 3.89 3.09
N SER A 39 -3.94 3.06 2.33
CA SER A 39 -3.36 2.22 1.27
C SER A 39 -4.38 1.97 0.18
N SER A 40 -3.95 2.05 -1.09
CA SER A 40 -4.69 1.45 -2.19
C SER A 40 -4.48 -0.08 -2.20
N ASP A 41 -5.44 -0.83 -2.72
CA ASP A 41 -5.39 -2.29 -2.84
C ASP A 41 -4.53 -2.75 -4.03
N ASN A 42 -4.54 -1.98 -5.11
CA ASN A 42 -3.78 -2.18 -6.35
C ASN A 42 -3.47 -0.83 -6.99
N GLY A 43 -2.70 -0.87 -8.09
CA GLY A 43 -2.54 0.27 -8.99
C GLY A 43 -3.86 0.73 -9.61
N GLY A 44 -3.95 1.99 -10.02
CA GLY A 44 -5.20 2.55 -10.54
C GLY A 44 -5.59 1.93 -11.90
N PRO A 45 -6.88 1.70 -12.18
CA PRO A 45 -7.35 1.42 -13.54
C PRO A 45 -7.43 2.72 -14.35
N LYS A 46 -7.54 2.61 -15.68
CA LYS A 46 -7.95 3.75 -16.50
C LYS A 46 -9.37 4.21 -16.09
N PRO A 47 -9.68 5.52 -16.13
CA PRO A 47 -8.90 6.65 -16.66
C PRO A 47 -7.92 7.28 -15.63
N GLY A 48 -7.60 6.57 -14.55
CA GLY A 48 -6.59 6.99 -13.58
C GLY A 48 -5.19 7.09 -14.20
N THR A 49 -4.23 7.59 -13.41
CA THR A 49 -2.84 7.69 -13.82
C THR A 49 -1.95 6.97 -12.82
N ASN A 50 -1.04 6.14 -13.32
CA ASN A 50 0.04 5.55 -12.52
C ASN A 50 1.40 6.17 -12.87
N THR A 51 1.44 7.22 -13.69
CA THR A 51 2.68 7.91 -14.12
C THR A 51 3.59 8.22 -12.93
N PRO A 52 4.89 7.90 -12.99
CA PRO A 52 5.65 7.41 -14.16
C PRO A 52 5.69 5.88 -14.32
N LEU A 53 4.90 5.14 -13.54
CA LEU A 53 4.98 3.69 -13.46
C LEU A 53 4.29 3.00 -14.65
N ARG A 54 4.90 1.91 -15.12
CA ARG A 54 4.38 1.07 -16.22
C ARG A 54 3.20 0.22 -15.75
N GLY A 55 2.09 0.23 -16.50
CA GLY A 55 0.94 -0.65 -16.28
C GLY A 55 -0.17 -0.04 -15.42
N PHE A 56 -1.25 -0.81 -15.27
CA PHE A 56 -2.46 -0.46 -14.52
C PHE A 56 -2.93 -1.64 -13.67
N LYS A 57 -4.06 -1.48 -12.97
CA LYS A 57 -4.76 -2.57 -12.29
C LYS A 57 -4.75 -3.86 -13.13
N GLY A 58 -4.35 -4.96 -12.50
CA GLY A 58 -4.25 -6.27 -13.17
C GLY A 58 -2.95 -6.52 -13.93
N SER A 59 -1.98 -5.61 -13.92
CA SER A 59 -0.61 -5.88 -14.40
C SER A 59 0.34 -6.16 -13.22
N ILE A 60 1.34 -7.02 -13.44
CA ILE A 60 2.43 -7.26 -12.48
C ILE A 60 3.54 -6.19 -12.55
N CYS A 61 3.46 -5.30 -13.55
CA CYS A 61 4.31 -4.12 -13.66
C CYS A 61 4.07 -3.13 -12.50
N GLU A 62 5.01 -2.20 -12.27
CA GLU A 62 4.98 -1.28 -11.12
C GLU A 62 3.66 -0.52 -10.99
N GLY A 63 3.06 -0.05 -12.08
CA GLY A 63 1.79 0.68 -12.06
C GLY A 63 0.57 -0.17 -11.72
N GLY A 64 0.70 -1.49 -11.62
CA GLY A 64 -0.34 -2.39 -11.14
C GLY A 64 -0.18 -2.83 -9.68
N VAL A 65 1.06 -2.89 -9.16
CA VAL A 65 1.36 -3.42 -7.81
C VAL A 65 1.93 -2.39 -6.83
N ARG A 66 2.51 -1.28 -7.29
CA ARG A 66 3.03 -0.22 -6.43
C ARG A 66 1.92 0.79 -6.15
N ALA A 67 1.25 0.60 -5.02
CA ALA A 67 0.11 1.37 -4.57
C ALA A 67 0.51 2.68 -3.86
N ALA A 68 -0.41 3.66 -3.87
CA ALA A 68 -0.32 4.82 -2.98
C ALA A 68 -0.57 4.37 -1.54
N GLY A 69 0.24 4.86 -0.60
CA GLY A 69 0.05 4.61 0.82
C GLY A 69 0.81 5.60 1.69
N PHE A 70 0.28 5.83 2.89
CA PHE A 70 0.93 6.61 3.94
C PHE A 70 0.46 6.13 5.32
N VAL A 71 1.27 6.45 6.33
CA VAL A 71 0.93 6.25 7.74
C VAL A 71 0.99 7.56 8.48
N ASN A 72 0.14 7.74 9.48
CA ASN A 72 0.15 8.91 10.32
C ASN A 72 -0.18 8.55 11.77
N TRP A 73 0.76 8.82 12.67
CA TRP A 73 0.57 8.71 14.12
C TRP A 73 1.40 9.80 14.83
N PRO A 74 0.78 10.91 15.26
CA PRO A 74 1.44 12.00 15.95
C PRO A 74 2.20 11.50 17.18
N GLY A 75 3.43 11.98 17.38
CA GLY A 75 4.29 11.57 18.50
C GLY A 75 4.94 10.18 18.38
N HIS A 76 4.50 9.34 17.43
CA HIS A 76 5.00 7.96 17.28
C HIS A 76 5.79 7.72 15.99
N ILE A 77 5.54 8.50 14.93
CA ILE A 77 6.23 8.40 13.63
C ILE A 77 6.71 9.78 13.18
N PRO A 78 7.90 9.91 12.56
CA PRO A 78 8.37 11.17 12.00
C PRO A 78 7.41 11.75 10.95
N ASN A 79 7.09 13.03 11.09
CA ASN A 79 6.23 13.74 10.12
C ASN A 79 7.02 14.14 8.85
N GLY A 80 6.37 14.13 7.70
CA GLY A 80 6.92 14.62 6.44
C GLY A 80 8.06 13.77 5.87
N VAL A 81 8.30 12.58 6.42
CA VAL A 81 9.38 11.69 5.97
C VAL A 81 8.89 10.80 4.84
N ARG A 82 9.68 10.72 3.77
CA ARG A 82 9.46 9.77 2.68
C ARG A 82 10.31 8.53 2.90
N ILE A 83 9.65 7.41 3.19
CA ILE A 83 10.30 6.09 3.30
C ILE A 83 10.51 5.52 1.89
N LYS A 84 11.75 5.10 1.60
CA LYS A 84 12.14 4.46 0.32
C LYS A 84 12.30 2.95 0.44
N GLU A 85 12.32 2.44 1.67
CA GLU A 85 12.40 1.01 1.98
C GLU A 85 11.18 0.26 1.44
N PRO A 86 11.37 -0.94 0.85
CA PRO A 86 10.29 -1.72 0.29
C PRO A 86 9.41 -2.34 1.39
N MET A 87 8.10 -2.34 1.17
CA MET A 87 7.08 -2.88 2.07
C MET A 87 6.00 -3.59 1.23
N HIS A 88 5.31 -4.57 1.82
CA HIS A 88 4.19 -5.26 1.20
C HIS A 88 2.93 -5.19 2.10
N THR A 89 1.73 -5.24 1.51
CA THR A 89 0.47 -5.10 2.26
C THR A 89 0.29 -6.17 3.36
N VAL A 90 0.89 -7.35 3.16
CA VAL A 90 0.87 -8.46 4.13
C VAL A 90 1.62 -8.15 5.42
N ASP A 91 2.49 -7.14 5.42
CA ASP A 91 3.23 -6.68 6.60
C ASP A 91 2.33 -5.99 7.63
N TRP A 92 1.14 -5.53 7.23
CA TRP A 92 0.21 -4.90 8.15
C TRP A 92 -0.26 -5.86 9.24
N TYR A 93 -0.47 -7.14 8.91
CA TYR A 93 -0.92 -8.12 9.89
C TYR A 93 0.04 -8.24 11.10
N PRO A 94 1.32 -8.66 10.94
CA PRO A 94 2.20 -8.81 12.09
C PRO A 94 2.54 -7.47 12.75
N THR A 95 2.60 -6.37 11.99
CA THR A 95 2.87 -5.03 12.52
C THR A 95 1.75 -4.56 13.46
N LEU A 96 0.51 -4.68 13.02
CA LEU A 96 -0.65 -4.23 13.81
C LEU A 96 -0.92 -5.12 15.02
N VAL A 97 -0.76 -6.44 14.89
CA VAL A 97 -0.91 -7.36 16.04
C VAL A 97 0.08 -7.01 17.15
N LYS A 98 1.35 -6.79 16.80
CA LYS A 98 2.38 -6.41 17.78
C LYS A 98 2.14 -5.04 18.40
N LEU A 99 1.74 -4.04 17.62
CA LEU A 99 1.39 -2.72 18.12
C LEU A 99 0.23 -2.76 19.12
N ALA A 100 -0.74 -3.66 18.90
CA ALA A 100 -1.84 -3.91 19.82
C ALA A 100 -1.45 -4.76 21.05
N GLY A 101 -0.19 -5.16 21.19
CA GLY A 101 0.29 -6.03 22.27
C GLY A 101 -0.10 -7.50 22.14
N GLY A 102 -0.54 -7.93 20.95
CA GLY A 102 -0.92 -9.31 20.65
C GLY A 102 0.27 -10.22 20.28
N SER A 103 -0.01 -11.52 20.15
CA SER A 103 0.94 -12.54 19.69
C SER A 103 0.68 -12.91 18.23
N ILE A 104 1.75 -13.12 17.46
CA ILE A 104 1.71 -13.61 16.07
C ILE A 104 1.95 -15.12 15.96
N GLU A 105 2.08 -15.81 17.10
CA GLU A 105 2.25 -17.26 17.15
C GLU A 105 1.07 -17.97 16.47
N GLN A 106 1.39 -18.77 15.46
CA GLN A 106 0.41 -19.54 14.72
C GLN A 106 1.08 -20.72 14.00
N THR A 107 0.26 -21.67 13.53
CA THR A 107 0.73 -22.89 12.87
C THR A 107 1.40 -22.60 11.53
N ASN A 108 0.85 -21.66 10.76
CA ASN A 108 1.33 -21.38 9.40
C ASN A 108 2.40 -20.28 9.43
N PRO A 109 3.44 -20.39 8.58
CA PRO A 109 4.41 -19.32 8.44
C PRO A 109 3.74 -18.05 7.88
N LEU A 110 4.26 -16.89 8.29
CA LEU A 110 3.83 -15.60 7.79
C LEU A 110 4.77 -15.10 6.70
N ASP A 111 4.20 -14.65 5.59
CA ASP A 111 4.94 -13.91 4.56
C ASP A 111 5.19 -12.45 4.98
N GLY A 112 4.29 -11.90 5.80
CA GLY A 112 4.41 -10.56 6.35
C GLY A 112 5.47 -10.45 7.42
N LYS A 113 6.11 -9.29 7.48
CA LYS A 113 7.11 -8.95 8.50
C LYS A 113 6.67 -7.72 9.27
N ASP A 114 7.13 -7.64 10.52
CA ASP A 114 6.93 -6.44 11.33
C ASP A 114 7.81 -5.31 10.80
N VAL A 115 7.16 -4.28 10.25
CA VAL A 115 7.82 -3.11 9.65
C VAL A 115 7.77 -1.89 10.56
N TRP A 116 7.35 -2.01 11.83
CA TRP A 116 7.17 -0.85 12.69
C TRP A 116 8.44 -0.02 12.85
N SER A 117 9.58 -0.67 13.05
CA SER A 117 10.87 0.03 13.22
C SER A 117 11.37 0.70 11.93
N MET A 118 10.98 0.18 10.77
CA MET A 118 11.20 0.85 9.48
C MET A 118 10.36 2.12 9.39
N LEU A 119 9.11 2.07 9.85
CA LEU A 119 8.19 3.20 9.82
C LEU A 119 8.56 4.30 10.84
N SER A 120 8.83 3.93 12.09
CA SER A 120 9.02 4.86 13.21
C SER A 120 10.47 5.34 13.40
N GLU A 121 11.46 4.50 13.06
CA GLU A 121 12.88 4.80 13.30
C GLU A 121 13.69 4.95 12.00
N GLY A 122 13.10 4.68 10.83
CA GLY A 122 13.80 4.72 9.55
C GLY A 122 14.83 3.60 9.37
N LYS A 123 14.66 2.47 10.08
CA LYS A 123 15.50 1.28 9.86
C LYS A 123 15.26 0.66 8.48
N PRO A 124 16.22 -0.12 7.94
CA PRO A 124 16.02 -0.84 6.69
C PRO A 124 14.79 -1.76 6.71
N SER A 125 14.22 -2.03 5.54
CA SER A 125 13.17 -3.02 5.39
C SER A 125 13.63 -4.40 5.91
N PRO A 126 12.76 -5.16 6.60
CA PRO A 126 13.07 -6.53 6.98
C PRO A 126 12.98 -7.50 5.79
N HIS A 127 12.60 -7.04 4.61
CA HIS A 127 12.49 -7.86 3.40
C HIS A 127 13.79 -7.91 2.60
N GLU A 128 14.34 -9.12 2.45
CA GLU A 128 15.35 -9.41 1.42
C GLU A 128 14.71 -9.49 0.02
N ALA A 129 13.52 -10.07 -0.05
CA ALA A 129 12.75 -10.22 -1.27
C ALA A 129 11.25 -10.00 -1.02
N ILE A 130 10.56 -9.44 -2.02
CA ILE A 130 9.10 -9.34 -2.06
C ILE A 130 8.59 -10.06 -3.31
N LEU A 131 7.72 -11.04 -3.10
CA LEU A 131 7.03 -11.77 -4.15
C LEU A 131 5.65 -11.15 -4.40
N SER A 132 5.38 -10.76 -5.65
CA SER A 132 4.06 -10.36 -6.11
C SER A 132 3.54 -11.42 -7.08
N VAL A 133 2.35 -11.95 -6.83
CA VAL A 133 1.76 -13.03 -7.64
C VAL A 133 0.42 -12.58 -8.21
N GLN A 134 0.24 -12.76 -9.51
CA GLN A 134 -1.05 -12.64 -10.18
C GLN A 134 -1.62 -14.03 -10.50
N THR A 135 -0.80 -14.90 -11.08
CA THR A 135 -1.07 -16.33 -11.32
C THR A 135 0.22 -17.13 -11.11
N PRO A 136 0.17 -18.47 -11.05
CA PRO A 136 1.39 -19.28 -10.99
C PRO A 136 2.39 -19.00 -12.11
N GLU A 137 1.93 -18.65 -13.33
CA GLU A 137 2.83 -18.26 -14.42
C GLU A 137 3.09 -16.75 -14.53
N ARG A 138 2.39 -15.90 -13.78
CA ARG A 138 2.54 -14.43 -13.82
C ARG A 138 2.87 -13.88 -12.44
N ALA A 139 4.14 -13.65 -12.20
CA ALA A 139 4.66 -13.18 -10.92
C ALA A 139 5.84 -12.23 -11.10
N ALA A 140 6.23 -11.57 -10.02
CA ALA A 140 7.44 -10.78 -9.96
C ALA A 140 8.10 -10.95 -8.59
N ILE A 141 9.43 -10.97 -8.57
CA ILE A 141 10.22 -10.89 -7.34
C ILE A 141 11.05 -9.61 -7.36
N ARG A 142 10.98 -8.83 -6.29
CA ARG A 142 11.82 -7.66 -6.04
C ARG A 142 12.86 -7.98 -4.98
N MET A 143 14.12 -7.68 -5.25
CA MET A 143 15.24 -7.79 -4.32
C MET A 143 16.10 -6.52 -4.41
N GLY A 144 16.08 -5.69 -3.36
CA GLY A 144 16.66 -4.36 -3.43
C GLY A 144 16.11 -3.55 -4.61
N ASP A 145 16.99 -3.02 -5.46
CA ASP A 145 16.61 -2.24 -6.64
C ASP A 145 16.23 -3.09 -7.87
N TRP A 146 16.44 -4.40 -7.81
CA TRP A 146 16.15 -5.32 -8.92
C TRP A 146 14.73 -5.86 -8.82
N LYS A 147 14.08 -6.00 -9.98
CA LYS A 147 12.78 -6.68 -10.10
C LYS A 147 12.82 -7.60 -11.31
N LEU A 148 12.62 -8.90 -11.09
CA LEU A 148 12.43 -9.89 -12.14
C LEU A 148 10.94 -10.05 -12.40
N LEU A 149 10.54 -10.02 -13.67
CA LEU A 149 9.16 -10.22 -14.12
C LEU A 149 9.05 -11.55 -14.85
N MET A 150 8.10 -12.40 -14.45
CA MET A 150 7.77 -13.65 -15.12
C MET A 150 6.46 -13.47 -15.91
N ASN A 151 6.52 -13.68 -17.23
CA ASN A 151 5.40 -13.54 -18.17
C ASN A 151 4.56 -12.26 -17.99
N ALA A 152 5.23 -11.12 -17.78
CA ALA A 152 4.54 -9.84 -17.61
C ALA A 152 3.75 -9.45 -18.87
N SER A 153 2.51 -9.02 -18.66
CA SER A 153 1.65 -8.45 -19.68
C SER A 153 1.19 -7.06 -19.25
N ASP A 154 1.19 -6.12 -20.22
CA ASP A 154 0.57 -4.81 -20.05
C ASP A 154 -0.93 -4.84 -20.40
N LYS A 155 -1.44 -5.96 -20.93
CA LYS A 155 -2.86 -6.12 -21.18
C LYS A 155 -3.60 -6.13 -19.84
N ILE A 156 -4.57 -5.23 -19.72
CA ILE A 156 -5.51 -5.23 -18.60
C ILE A 156 -6.19 -6.60 -18.58
N ALA A 157 -6.40 -7.17 -17.38
CA ALA A 157 -7.07 -8.46 -17.24
C ALA A 157 -8.34 -8.49 -18.11
N ASP A 158 -8.51 -9.58 -18.87
CA ASP A 158 -9.60 -9.73 -19.84
C ASP A 158 -10.95 -9.35 -19.19
N GLY A 159 -11.63 -8.35 -19.76
CA GLY A 159 -12.97 -7.90 -19.31
C GLY A 159 -13.06 -6.48 -18.74
N MET A 160 -11.96 -5.72 -18.65
CA MET A 160 -12.04 -4.28 -18.35
C MET A 160 -12.03 -3.45 -19.65
N PRO A 161 -12.97 -2.50 -19.85
CA PRO A 161 -13.02 -1.67 -21.05
C PRO A 161 -11.76 -0.78 -21.17
N GLU A 162 -11.32 -0.56 -22.41
CA GLU A 162 -10.12 0.23 -22.77
C GLU A 162 -10.11 1.69 -22.32
#